data_AF-A0A1V0GZ94-F1
#
_entry.id   AF-A0A1V0GZ94-F1
#
_cell.length_a   1.000
_cell.length_b   1.000
_cell.length_c   1.000
_cell.angle_alpha   90.00
_cell.angle_beta   90.00
_cell.angle_gamma   90.00
#
_symmetry.space_group_name_H-M   'P 1'
#
loop_
_entity.id
_entity.type
_entity.pdbx_description
1 polymer ?
#
loop_
_entity_poly.entity_id
_entity_poly.type
_entity_poly.pdbx_seq_one_letter_code
_entity_poly.pdbx_strand_id
1 'polypeptide(L)'
;MLSSNTRQTGWRRANPSKYAAHLLVQQALNTGRLRKGPCEVCGALKVDAHHDSYDDPLAVRWLCRRHHVRLHLGGEDMFPRG
;
A
#
# COMPACT_ATOMS: atom_id res chain seq x y z
N MET A 1 -20.82 17.25 12.02
CA MET A 1 -19.65 16.36 12.16
C MET A 1 -19.94 15.09 11.37
N LEU A 2 -19.24 14.86 10.26
CA LEU A 2 -19.46 13.67 9.41
C LEU A 2 -18.92 12.42 10.13
N SER A 3 -19.78 11.78 10.92
CA SER A 3 -19.53 10.48 11.54
C SER A 3 -19.65 9.37 10.50
N SER A 4 -18.75 9.36 9.51
CA SER A 4 -18.71 8.30 8.50
C SER A 4 -18.09 7.03 9.11
N ASN A 5 -18.94 6.17 9.65
CA ASN A 5 -18.60 4.87 10.24
C ASN A 5 -18.34 3.81 9.15
N THR A 6 -17.46 4.14 8.20
CA THR A 6 -17.11 3.21 7.12
C THR A 6 -16.07 2.20 7.62
N ARG A 7 -16.06 0.99 7.03
CA ARG A 7 -14.99 0.00 7.28
C ARG A 7 -13.58 0.57 7.13
N GLN A 8 -13.41 1.56 6.25
CA GLN A 8 -12.15 2.25 6.04
C GLN A 8 -11.77 3.12 7.25
N THR A 9 -12.72 3.85 7.84
CA THR A 9 -12.49 4.65 9.06
C THR A 9 -12.12 3.76 10.25
N GLY A 10 -12.78 2.61 10.39
CA GLY A 10 -12.47 1.61 11.41
C GLY A 10 -11.07 1.03 11.26
N TRP A 11 -10.67 0.63 10.04
CA TRP A 11 -9.34 0.08 9.79
C TRP A 11 -8.22 1.09 10.08
N ARG A 12 -8.39 2.36 9.69
CA ARG A 12 -7.41 3.43 9.97
C ARG A 12 -7.16 3.60 11.47
N ARG A 13 -8.22 3.51 12.28
CA ARG A 13 -8.12 3.59 13.75
C ARG A 13 -7.44 2.36 14.34
N ALA A 14 -7.71 1.18 13.80
CA ALA A 14 -7.14 -0.08 14.27
C ALA A 14 -5.68 -0.30 13.80
N ASN A 15 -5.23 0.37 12.74
CA ASN A 15 -3.91 0.17 12.13
C ASN A 15 -3.19 1.52 11.90
N PRO A 16 -2.88 2.28 12.95
CA PRO A 16 -2.32 3.62 12.82
C PRO A 16 -0.95 3.65 12.13
N SER A 17 -0.07 2.67 12.42
CA SER A 17 1.27 2.55 11.80
C SER A 17 1.18 2.26 10.30
N LYS A 18 0.36 1.28 9.90
CA LYS A 18 0.13 0.96 8.49
C LYS A 18 -0.47 2.13 7.73
N TYR A 19 -1.43 2.82 8.35
CA TYR A 19 -2.03 4.01 7.76
C TYR A 19 -1.00 5.14 7.57
N ALA A 20 -0.16 5.40 8.58
CA ALA A 20 0.92 6.38 8.47
C ALA A 20 1.90 6.03 7.34
N ALA A 21 2.26 4.74 7.20
CA ALA A 21 3.14 4.30 6.12
C ALA A 21 2.56 4.61 4.74
N HIS A 22 1.28 4.30 4.51
CA HIS A 22 0.60 4.65 3.27
C HIS A 22 0.57 6.16 3.01
N LEU A 23 0.33 6.98 4.04
CA LEU A 23 0.35 8.44 3.91
C LEU A 23 1.74 8.96 3.50
N LEU A 24 2.80 8.41 4.09
CA LEU A 24 4.18 8.77 3.76
C LEU A 24 4.53 8.40 2.31
N VAL A 25 4.11 7.23 1.83
CA VAL A 25 4.24 6.84 0.41
C VAL A 25 3.52 7.84 -0.48
N GLN A 26 2.26 8.19 -0.18
CA GLN A 26 1.51 9.16 -0.97
C GLN A 26 2.18 10.54 -0.98
N GLN A 27 2.66 11.00 0.17
CA GLN A 27 3.39 12.26 0.27
C GLN A 27 4.69 12.23 -0.54
N ALA A 28 5.45 11.13 -0.46
CA ALA A 28 6.70 10.98 -1.18
C ALA A 28 6.48 10.91 -2.70
N LEU A 29 5.39 10.28 -3.15
CA LEU A 29 4.97 10.29 -4.55
C LEU A 29 4.60 11.70 -5.02
N ASN A 30 3.84 12.44 -4.23
CA ASN A 30 3.39 13.80 -4.58
C ASN A 30 4.55 14.80 -4.60
N THR A 31 5.51 14.66 -3.69
CA THR A 31 6.71 15.51 -3.62
C THR A 31 7.81 15.07 -4.60
N GLY A 32 7.63 13.93 -5.28
CA GLY A 32 8.63 13.34 -6.18
C GLY A 32 9.82 12.68 -5.48
N ARG A 33 9.84 12.64 -4.14
CA ARG A 33 10.84 11.93 -3.33
C ARG A 33 10.81 10.42 -3.59
N LEU A 34 9.65 9.89 -3.97
CA LEU A 34 9.45 8.52 -4.38
C LEU A 34 8.88 8.50 -5.79
N ARG A 35 9.37 7.60 -6.65
CA ARG A 35 8.87 7.41 -8.00
C ARG A 35 8.40 5.99 -8.17
N LYS A 36 7.25 5.82 -8.83
CA LYS A 36 6.71 4.49 -9.14
C LYS A 36 7.60 3.79 -10.15
N GLY A 37 8.09 2.61 -9.80
CA GLY A 37 8.72 1.67 -10.73
C GLY A 37 7.69 0.80 -11.46
N PRO A 38 8.08 0.11 -12.54
CA PRO A 38 7.24 -0.93 -13.12
C PRO A 38 7.09 -2.11 -12.14
N CYS A 39 6.10 -2.96 -12.39
CA CYS A 39 5.94 -4.19 -11.61
C CYS A 39 7.21 -5.05 -11.71
N GLU A 40 7.80 -5.41 -10.57
CA GLU A 40 9.04 -6.20 -10.52
C GLU A 40 8.92 -7.57 -11.19
N VAL A 41 7.71 -8.12 -11.30
CA VAL A 41 7.47 -9.46 -11.85
C VAL A 41 7.15 -9.44 -13.36
N CYS A 42 6.45 -8.42 -13.85
CA CYS A 42 5.98 -8.42 -15.24
C CYS A 42 6.08 -7.09 -15.99
N GLY A 43 6.71 -6.07 -15.41
CA GLY A 43 6.95 -4.79 -16.07
C GLY A 43 5.72 -3.87 -16.21
N ALA A 44 4.53 -4.28 -15.73
CA ALA A 44 3.33 -3.47 -15.85
C ALA A 44 3.48 -2.13 -15.10
N LEU A 45 3.05 -1.03 -15.72
CA LEU A 45 3.19 0.32 -15.15
C LEU A 45 2.08 0.66 -14.13
N LYS A 46 0.95 -0.05 -14.19
CA LYS A 46 -0.12 0.09 -13.20
C LYS A 46 0.23 -0.74 -11.97
N VAL A 47 0.84 -0.08 -11.00
CA VAL A 47 1.38 -0.68 -9.78
C VAL A 47 0.80 -0.07 -8.51
N ASP A 48 0.77 -0.90 -7.48
CA ASP A 48 0.52 -0.56 -6.09
C ASP A 48 1.85 -0.69 -5.32
N ALA A 49 1.98 0.08 -4.23
CA ALA A 49 3.11 -0.03 -3.31
C ALA A 49 2.84 -1.18 -2.34
N HIS A 50 3.74 -2.17 -2.35
CA HIS A 50 3.75 -3.27 -1.39
C HIS A 50 4.75 -2.99 -0.27
N HIS A 51 4.33 -3.17 0.97
CA HIS A 51 5.20 -3.05 2.14
C HIS A 51 5.56 -4.45 2.64
N ASP A 52 6.84 -4.86 2.53
CA ASP A 52 7.31 -6.10 3.19
C ASP A 52 7.45 -5.90 4.71
N SER A 53 7.81 -4.68 5.13
CA SER A 53 7.72 -4.20 6.51
C SER A 53 7.15 -2.78 6.55
N TYR A 54 6.38 -2.50 7.58
CA TYR A 54 5.80 -1.18 7.83
C TYR A 54 6.74 -0.26 8.63
N ASP A 55 7.89 -0.77 9.08
CA ASP A 55 8.89 -0.02 9.84
C ASP A 55 9.68 0.96 8.96
N ASP A 56 9.78 0.68 7.66
CA ASP A 56 10.30 1.61 6.65
C ASP A 56 9.22 1.92 5.60
N PRO A 57 8.45 3.00 5.79
CA PRO A 57 7.36 3.39 4.90
C PRO A 57 7.76 3.65 3.45
N LEU A 58 9.02 4.01 3.18
CA LEU A 58 9.44 4.35 1.82
C LEU A 58 10.11 3.18 1.10
N ALA A 59 10.53 2.15 1.83
CA ALA A 59 11.00 0.89 1.28
C ALA A 59 9.81 0.03 0.81
N VAL A 60 9.26 0.42 -0.35
CA VAL A 60 8.15 -0.29 -0.99
C VAL A 60 8.57 -0.97 -2.28
N ARG A 61 7.95 -2.11 -2.55
CA ARG A 61 8.07 -2.81 -3.83
C ARG A 61 6.93 -2.42 -4.74
N TRP A 62 7.22 -2.31 -6.04
CA TRP A 62 6.20 -1.97 -7.02
C TRP A 62 5.64 -3.23 -7.64
N LEU A 63 4.37 -3.51 -7.39
CA LEU A 63 3.70 -4.69 -7.89
C LEU A 63 2.38 -4.33 -8.56
N CYS A 64 2.07 -4.93 -9.71
CA CYS A 64 0.73 -4.81 -10.26
C CYS A 64 -0.25 -5.56 -9.36
N ARG A 65 -1.52 -5.14 -9.35
CA ARG A 65 -2.57 -5.72 -8.49
C ARG A 65 -2.57 -7.25 -8.46
N ARG A 66 -2.35 -7.91 -9.61
CA ARG A 66 -2.30 -9.37 -9.72
C ARG A 66 -1.16 -9.98 -8.89
N HIS A 67 0.05 -9.45 -9.03
CA HIS A 67 1.21 -9.95 -8.28
C HIS A 67 1.19 -9.50 -6.83
N HIS A 68 0.65 -8.32 -6.56
CA HIS A 68 0.45 -7.82 -5.20
C HIS A 68 -0.46 -8.76 -4.39
N VAL A 69 -1.65 -9.08 -4.92
CA VAL A 69 -2.57 -10.02 -4.26
C VAL A 69 -1.98 -11.42 -4.14
N ARG A 70 -1.28 -11.90 -5.18
CA ARG A 70 -0.62 -13.22 -5.13
C ARG A 70 0.41 -13.29 -3.99
N LEU A 71 1.18 -12.22 -3.79
CA LEU A 71 2.15 -12.14 -2.72
C LEU A 71 1.47 -12.19 -1.36
N HIS A 72 0.42 -11.39 -1.15
CA HIS A 72 -0.38 -11.42 0.08
C HIS A 72 -1.02 -12.78 0.39
N LEU A 73 -1.50 -13.50 -0.62
CA LEU A 73 -2.09 -14.83 -0.44
C LEU A 73 -1.06 -15.87 0.03
N GLY A 74 0.23 -15.65 -0.25
CA GLY A 74 1.34 -16.51 0.19
C GLY A 74 2.18 -15.94 1.33
N GLY A 75 1.86 -14.75 1.84
CA GLY A 75 2.70 -13.99 2.77
C GLY A 75 2.14 -12.59 2.99
N GLU A 76 1.09 -12.52 3.79
CA GLU A 76 0.62 -11.39 4.59
C GLU A 76 0.89 -9.97 4.05
N ASP A 77 -0.07 -9.41 3.31
CA ASP A 77 -0.47 -8.01 3.51
C ASP A 77 -1.90 -7.74 2.93
N MET A 78 -2.52 -6.70 3.45
CA MET A 78 -3.94 -6.61 3.73
C MET A 78 -4.58 -5.73 2.65
N PHE A 79 -5.36 -6.30 1.74
CA PHE A 79 -6.67 -5.82 1.23
C PHE A 79 -7.09 -6.52 -0.08
N PRO A 80 -7.27 -7.87 -0.11
CA PRO A 80 -8.17 -8.43 -1.10
C PRO A 80 -9.60 -8.00 -0.74
N ARG A 81 -10.23 -7.17 -1.58
CA ARG A 81 -11.70 -7.12 -1.64
C ARG A 81 -12.13 -8.11 -2.71
N GLY A 82 -12.92 -9.12 -2.30
CA GLY A 82 -13.95 -9.68 -3.18
C GLY A 82 -14.94 -8.59 -3.56
#